data_AF-A0A2N3BNA8-F1
#
_entry.id   AF-A0A2N3BNA8-F1
#
_cell.length_a   1.000
_cell.length_b   1.000
_cell.length_c   1.000
_cell.angle_alpha   90.00
_cell.angle_beta   90.00
_cell.angle_gamma   90.00
#
_symmetry.space_group_name_H-M   'P 1'
#
loop_
_entity.id
_entity.type
_entity.pdbx_description
1 polymer ?
#
loop_
_entity_poly.entity_id
_entity_poly.type
_entity_poly.pdbx_seq_one_letter_code
_entity_poly.pdbx_strand_id
1 'polypeptide(L)'
;AVDFSTAGMGFVMVMNPAAIAGAPHSHIATVYAETGSEAAILRDLAGAHPNITAIAVREAIGRVGEALSAIAKATTIAAGVTLLTGVVVLIGAAAAGETARIYEAAVLRTLGATRAQVLASFALRSALMGAAAGLVAIGFGAVAGWAVMRFVMEAPYRFEPVSALVIVAGGALATLLAGLAFALRPLAARPAAVLRARD
;
A
#
# COMPACT_ATOMS: atom_id res chain seq x y z
N ALA A 1 -5.73 -28.68 8.04
CA ALA A 1 -6.55 -27.50 8.42
C ALA A 1 -7.71 -27.41 7.45
N VAL A 2 -8.91 -27.09 7.93
CA VAL A 2 -10.11 -26.99 7.09
C VAL A 2 -10.12 -25.60 6.46
N ASP A 3 -10.23 -25.53 5.14
CA ASP A 3 -10.23 -24.28 4.39
C ASP A 3 -11.65 -23.94 3.92
N PHE A 4 -12.28 -23.00 4.62
CA PHE A 4 -13.64 -22.53 4.33
C PHE A 4 -13.71 -21.47 3.24
N SER A 5 -12.56 -21.04 2.67
CA SER A 5 -12.51 -19.98 1.64
C SER A 5 -13.21 -20.36 0.33
N THR A 6 -13.32 -21.66 0.04
CA THR A 6 -13.91 -22.19 -1.19
C THR A 6 -15.44 -22.34 -1.11
N ALA A 7 -16.06 -22.11 0.06
CA ALA A 7 -17.48 -22.38 0.32
C ALA A 7 -17.94 -23.82 -0.04
N GLY A 8 -16.98 -24.75 -0.16
CA GLY A 8 -17.22 -26.17 -0.40
C GLY A 8 -17.50 -26.93 0.90
N MET A 9 -18.00 -28.16 0.78
CA MET A 9 -18.16 -29.05 1.91
C MET A 9 -16.78 -29.45 2.46
N GLY A 10 -16.34 -28.79 3.55
CA GLY A 10 -14.99 -28.93 4.11
C GLY A 10 -14.71 -30.25 4.84
N PHE A 11 -15.71 -31.12 4.99
CA PHE A 11 -15.58 -32.42 5.65
C PHE A 11 -16.28 -33.50 4.83
N VAL A 12 -15.51 -34.32 4.12
CA VAL A 12 -16.00 -35.51 3.43
C VAL A 12 -15.55 -36.73 4.23
N MET A 13 -16.50 -37.40 4.88
CA MET A 13 -16.26 -38.64 5.63
C MET A 13 -16.91 -39.80 4.88
N VAL A 14 -16.13 -40.85 4.58
CA VAL A 14 -16.63 -42.06 3.94
C VAL A 14 -16.91 -43.09 5.02
N MET A 15 -18.16 -43.58 5.10
CA MET A 15 -18.60 -44.55 6.11
C MET A 15 -19.23 -45.78 5.45
N ASN A 16 -19.24 -46.90 6.18
CA ASN A 16 -19.94 -48.12 5.75
C ASN A 16 -21.46 -47.86 5.73
N PRO A 17 -22.16 -48.09 4.59
CA PRO A 17 -23.60 -47.87 4.47
C PRO A 17 -24.43 -48.58 5.55
N ALA A 18 -24.01 -49.78 5.98
CA ALA A 18 -24.71 -50.55 7.00
C ALA A 18 -24.67 -49.90 8.39
N ALA A 19 -23.66 -49.06 8.67
CA ALA A 19 -23.48 -48.41 9.97
C ALA A 19 -24.36 -47.16 10.15
N ILE A 20 -24.89 -46.60 9.06
CA ILE A 20 -25.66 -45.33 9.04
C ILE A 20 -27.08 -45.51 8.48
N ALA A 21 -27.50 -46.73 8.17
CA ALA A 21 -28.79 -47.05 7.55
C ALA A 21 -30.03 -46.64 8.37
N GLY A 22 -29.88 -46.42 9.68
CA GLY A 22 -30.96 -45.94 10.57
C GLY A 22 -30.76 -44.52 11.09
N ALA A 23 -29.71 -43.81 10.67
CA ALA A 23 -29.42 -42.48 11.15
C ALA A 23 -30.20 -41.42 10.35
N PRO A 24 -30.70 -40.35 10.99
CA PRO A 24 -31.32 -39.24 10.26
C PRO A 24 -30.33 -38.65 9.25
N HIS A 25 -30.67 -38.68 7.96
CA HIS A 25 -29.84 -38.12 6.89
C HIS A 25 -30.17 -36.64 6.70
N SER A 26 -29.15 -35.78 6.76
CA SER A 26 -29.24 -34.37 6.39
C SER A 26 -28.40 -34.12 5.14
N HIS A 27 -28.99 -33.51 4.13
CA HIS A 27 -28.33 -33.16 2.87
C HIS A 27 -28.02 -31.66 2.87
N ILE A 28 -26.77 -31.31 2.58
CA ILE A 28 -26.31 -29.92 2.48
C ILE A 28 -25.86 -29.68 1.04
N ALA A 29 -26.37 -28.63 0.41
CA ALA A 29 -25.99 -28.23 -0.94
C ALA A 29 -25.75 -26.71 -0.98
N THR A 30 -24.65 -26.29 -1.58
CA THR A 30 -24.36 -24.89 -1.89
C THR A 30 -24.68 -24.61 -3.35
N VAL A 31 -25.43 -23.54 -3.62
CA VAL A 31 -25.85 -23.17 -4.98
C VAL A 31 -25.36 -21.76 -5.29
N TYR A 32 -24.68 -21.60 -6.42
CA TYR A 32 -24.37 -20.29 -6.96
C TYR A 32 -25.58 -19.76 -7.73
N ALA A 33 -26.01 -18.55 -7.41
CA ALA A 33 -27.17 -17.91 -8.01
C ALA A 33 -26.83 -16.47 -8.41
N GLU A 34 -27.49 -15.99 -9.46
CA GLU A 34 -27.37 -14.59 -9.88
C GLU A 34 -27.84 -13.61 -8.81
N THR A 35 -27.30 -12.40 -8.85
CA THR A 35 -27.65 -11.35 -7.89
C THR A 35 -29.13 -10.97 -8.02
N GLY A 36 -29.92 -11.23 -6.98
CA GLY A 36 -31.35 -10.93 -6.92
C GLY A 36 -32.29 -12.13 -7.08
N SER A 37 -31.81 -13.29 -7.55
CA SER A 37 -32.63 -14.51 -7.67
C SER A 37 -32.76 -15.29 -6.36
N GLU A 38 -31.96 -14.96 -5.34
CA GLU A 38 -31.97 -15.59 -4.01
C GLU A 38 -33.38 -15.60 -3.40
N ALA A 39 -34.07 -14.47 -3.36
CA ALA A 39 -35.41 -14.39 -2.77
C ALA A 39 -36.46 -15.24 -3.53
N ALA A 40 -36.32 -15.39 -4.86
CA ALA A 40 -37.20 -16.24 -5.64
C ALA A 40 -36.91 -17.73 -5.38
N ILE A 41 -35.63 -18.12 -5.42
CA ILE A 41 -35.18 -19.48 -5.13
C ILE A 41 -35.61 -19.91 -3.72
N LEU A 42 -35.43 -19.05 -2.72
CA LEU A 42 -35.81 -19.35 -1.34
C LEU A 42 -37.33 -19.51 -1.17
N ARG A 43 -38.13 -18.70 -1.86
CA ARG A 43 -39.60 -18.84 -1.84
C ARG A 43 -40.06 -20.12 -2.53
N ASP A 44 -39.52 -20.43 -3.70
CA ASP A 44 -39.90 -21.62 -4.47
C ASP A 44 -39.52 -22.91 -3.73
N LEU A 45 -38.33 -22.93 -3.09
CA LEU A 45 -37.88 -24.06 -2.27
C LEU A 45 -38.71 -24.22 -0.99
N ALA A 46 -39.02 -23.13 -0.29
CA ALA A 46 -39.86 -23.19 0.91
C ALA A 46 -41.30 -23.64 0.60
N GLY A 47 -41.82 -23.31 -0.59
CA GLY A 47 -43.14 -23.73 -1.05
C GLY A 47 -43.19 -25.20 -1.51
N ALA A 48 -42.17 -25.66 -2.24
CA ALA A 48 -42.11 -27.04 -2.74
C ALA A 48 -41.68 -28.06 -1.67
N HIS A 49 -40.85 -27.64 -0.71
CA HIS A 49 -40.21 -28.53 0.25
C HIS A 49 -40.13 -27.91 1.66
N PRO A 50 -41.14 -28.14 2.52
CA PRO A 50 -41.20 -27.59 3.89
C PRO A 50 -40.08 -28.09 4.82
N ASN A 51 -39.35 -29.12 4.42
CA ASN A 51 -38.24 -29.72 5.15
C ASN A 51 -36.87 -29.08 4.82
N ILE A 52 -36.81 -28.07 3.96
CA ILE A 52 -35.56 -27.38 3.59
C ILE A 52 -35.44 -26.08 4.41
N THR A 53 -34.37 -25.98 5.20
CA THR A 53 -34.00 -24.74 5.88
C THR A 53 -32.98 -23.96 5.05
N ALA A 54 -33.36 -22.77 4.62
CA ALA A 54 -32.47 -21.85 3.91
C ALA A 54 -31.69 -20.97 4.88
N ILE A 55 -30.37 -20.86 4.68
CA ILE A 55 -29.48 -20.01 5.47
C ILE A 55 -28.88 -18.95 4.56
N ALA A 56 -29.29 -17.70 4.72
CA ALA A 56 -28.76 -16.57 3.95
C ALA A 56 -27.43 -16.11 4.54
N VAL A 57 -26.32 -16.32 3.81
CA VAL A 57 -24.96 -15.95 4.27
C VAL A 57 -24.50 -14.60 3.70
N ARG A 58 -25.24 -14.04 2.73
CA ARG A 58 -24.91 -12.78 2.03
C ARG A 58 -24.66 -11.62 2.99
N GLU A 59 -25.56 -11.39 3.93
CA GLU A 59 -25.48 -10.25 4.85
C GLU A 59 -24.28 -10.37 5.79
N ALA A 60 -24.00 -11.58 6.28
CA ALA A 60 -22.83 -11.85 7.11
C ALA A 60 -21.52 -11.54 6.37
N ILE A 61 -21.39 -12.01 5.13
CA ILE A 61 -20.22 -11.72 4.27
C ILE A 61 -20.15 -10.22 3.96
N GLY A 62 -21.28 -9.57 3.71
CA GLY A 62 -21.37 -8.13 3.49
C GLY A 62 -20.79 -7.32 4.65
N ARG A 63 -21.19 -7.63 5.88
CA ARG A 63 -20.66 -6.97 7.09
C ARG A 63 -19.14 -7.17 7.26
N VAL A 64 -18.63 -8.36 6.96
CA VAL A 64 -17.17 -8.61 6.97
C VAL A 64 -16.47 -7.76 5.91
N GLY A 65 -17.03 -7.68 4.71
CA GLY A 65 -16.50 -6.83 3.64
C GLY A 65 -16.50 -5.34 3.99
N GLU A 66 -17.54 -4.85 4.65
CA GLU A 66 -17.61 -3.47 5.14
C GLU A 66 -16.55 -3.19 6.20
N ALA A 67 -16.34 -4.10 7.16
CA ALA A 67 -15.30 -3.96 8.17
C ALA A 67 -13.90 -3.93 7.53
N LEU A 68 -13.61 -4.84 6.60
CA LEU A 68 -12.34 -4.86 5.86
C LEU A 68 -12.13 -3.57 5.04
N SER A 69 -13.19 -3.06 4.41
CA SER A 69 -13.17 -1.79 3.67
C SER A 69 -12.90 -0.60 4.59
N ALA A 70 -13.50 -0.58 5.79
CA ALA A 70 -13.26 0.46 6.78
C ALA A 70 -11.80 0.46 7.26
N ILE A 71 -11.23 -0.70 7.53
CA ILE A 71 -9.81 -0.85 7.91
C ILE A 71 -8.91 -0.36 6.77
N ALA A 72 -9.16 -0.80 5.54
CA ALA A 72 -8.37 -0.38 4.37
C ALA A 72 -8.41 1.15 4.17
N LYS A 73 -9.58 1.77 4.32
CA LYS A 73 -9.75 3.22 4.24
C LYS A 73 -9.00 3.94 5.36
N ALA A 74 -9.11 3.46 6.61
CA ALA A 74 -8.42 4.04 7.75
C ALA A 74 -6.90 4.00 7.56
N THR A 75 -6.35 2.87 7.13
CA THR A 75 -4.91 2.73 6.83
C THR A 75 -4.49 3.64 5.67
N THR A 76 -5.32 3.78 4.63
CA THR A 76 -5.04 4.68 3.50
C THR A 76 -4.98 6.14 3.94
N ILE A 77 -5.91 6.58 4.79
CA ILE A 77 -5.90 7.94 5.35
C ILE A 77 -4.67 8.15 6.22
N ALA A 78 -4.35 7.20 7.10
CA ALA A 78 -3.16 7.26 7.94
C ALA A 78 -1.86 7.39 7.11
N ALA A 79 -1.73 6.55 6.07
CA ALA A 79 -0.62 6.64 5.13
C ALA A 79 -0.56 8.00 4.43
N GLY A 80 -1.71 8.57 4.05
CA GLY A 80 -1.80 9.92 3.48
C GLY A 80 -1.28 11.01 4.43
N VAL A 81 -1.64 10.96 5.71
CA VAL A 81 -1.12 11.88 6.74
C VAL A 81 0.38 11.72 6.95
N THR A 82 0.88 10.49 6.94
CA THR A 82 2.32 10.21 7.00
C THR A 82 3.06 10.79 5.80
N LEU A 83 2.50 10.65 4.58
CA LEU A 83 3.08 11.24 3.37
C LEU A 83 3.14 12.77 3.44
N LEU A 84 2.06 13.43 3.88
CA LEU A 84 2.05 14.87 4.09
C LEU A 84 3.12 15.32 5.08
N THR A 85 3.27 14.58 6.18
CA THR A 85 4.32 14.83 7.17
C THR A 85 5.71 14.66 6.56
N GLY A 86 5.91 13.63 5.72
CA GLY A 86 7.14 13.42 4.97
C GLY A 86 7.49 14.61 4.05
N VAL A 87 6.50 15.20 3.36
CA VAL A 87 6.72 16.40 2.54
C VAL A 87 7.19 17.58 3.38
N VAL A 88 6.57 17.82 4.54
CA VAL A 88 6.99 18.88 5.47
C VAL A 88 8.42 18.66 5.96
N VAL A 89 8.77 17.42 6.32
CA VAL A 89 10.14 17.05 6.72
C VAL A 89 11.14 17.24 5.58
N LEU A 90 10.79 16.86 4.35
CA LEU A 90 11.64 17.07 3.18
C LEU A 90 11.91 18.56 2.93
N ILE A 91 10.89 19.41 3.06
CA ILE A 91 11.04 20.87 2.95
C ILE A 91 11.99 21.39 4.03
N GLY A 92 11.82 20.96 5.28
CA GLY A 92 12.69 21.37 6.39
C GLY A 92 14.15 20.94 6.19
N ALA A 93 14.35 19.69 5.75
CA ALA A 93 15.68 19.15 5.45
C ALA A 93 16.35 19.88 4.27
N ALA A 94 15.57 20.22 3.24
CA ALA A 94 16.07 20.99 2.09
C ALA A 94 16.49 22.41 2.51
N ALA A 95 15.66 23.10 3.30
CA ALA A 95 15.94 24.45 3.78
C ALA A 95 17.19 24.51 4.68
N ALA A 96 17.39 23.52 5.55
CA ALA A 96 18.58 23.44 6.41
C ALA A 96 19.89 23.26 5.61
N GLY A 97 19.83 22.61 4.45
CA GLY A 97 21.00 22.33 3.61
C GLY A 97 21.40 23.46 2.65
N GLU A 98 20.64 24.56 2.60
CA GLU A 98 20.78 25.57 1.53
C GLU A 98 22.11 26.33 1.61
N THR A 99 22.53 26.76 2.81
CA THR A 99 23.78 27.50 3.02
C THR A 99 25.01 26.69 2.64
N ALA A 100 25.01 25.39 2.94
CA ALA A 100 26.11 24.48 2.58
C ALA A 100 26.22 24.30 1.05
N ARG A 101 25.07 24.17 0.36
CA ARG A 101 25.01 24.04 -1.11
C ARG A 101 25.46 25.32 -1.83
N ILE A 102 25.15 26.49 -1.29
CA ILE A 102 25.61 27.79 -1.82
C ILE A 102 27.14 27.85 -1.82
N TYR A 103 27.77 27.46 -0.71
CA TYR A 103 29.23 27.46 -0.60
C TYR A 103 29.88 26.48 -1.59
N GLU A 104 29.37 25.25 -1.67
CA GLU A 104 29.87 24.22 -2.58
C GLU A 104 29.73 24.65 -4.05
N ALA A 105 28.60 25.25 -4.42
CA ALA A 105 28.38 25.81 -5.76
C ALA A 105 29.31 26.99 -6.07
N ALA A 106 29.62 27.84 -5.10
CA ALA A 106 30.55 28.95 -5.26
C ALA A 106 31.98 28.45 -5.50
N VAL A 107 32.45 27.49 -4.70
CA VAL A 107 33.77 26.86 -4.88
C VAL A 107 33.88 26.18 -6.25
N LEU A 108 32.87 25.41 -6.66
CA LEU A 108 32.85 24.75 -7.97
C LEU A 108 32.89 25.76 -9.13
N ARG A 109 32.18 26.89 -9.01
CA ARG A 109 32.24 27.96 -10.03
C ARG A 109 33.59 28.66 -10.07
N THR A 110 34.26 28.85 -8.92
CA THR A 110 35.63 29.42 -8.91
C THR A 110 36.65 28.51 -9.59
N LEU A 111 36.39 27.20 -9.64
CA LEU A 111 37.19 26.21 -10.37
C LEU A 111 36.81 26.10 -11.86
N GLY A 112 35.89 26.92 -12.36
CA GLY A 112 35.49 26.95 -13.77
C GLY A 112 34.31 26.04 -14.13
N ALA A 113 33.62 25.44 -13.17
CA ALA A 113 32.48 24.59 -13.46
C ALA A 113 31.29 25.39 -14.02
N THR A 114 30.71 24.89 -15.11
CA THR A 114 29.51 25.48 -15.71
C THR A 114 28.27 25.22 -14.84
N ARG A 115 27.24 26.07 -14.97
CA ARG A 115 25.97 25.91 -14.21
C ARG A 115 25.33 24.52 -14.40
N ALA A 116 25.46 23.95 -15.60
CA ALA A 116 24.92 22.62 -15.91
C ALA A 116 25.65 21.49 -15.17
N GLN A 117 26.98 21.58 -15.03
CA GLN A 117 27.78 20.57 -14.31
C GLN A 117 27.48 20.56 -12.82
N VAL A 118 27.32 21.74 -12.20
CA VAL A 118 26.95 21.86 -10.78
C VAL A 118 25.56 21.26 -10.54
N LEU A 119 24.59 21.56 -11.41
CA LEU A 119 23.24 21.03 -11.28
C LEU A 119 23.18 19.50 -11.51
N ALA A 120 23.94 18.98 -12.48
CA ALA A 120 24.03 17.56 -12.75
C ALA A 120 24.61 16.78 -11.56
N SER A 121 25.65 17.31 -10.90
CA SER A 121 26.23 16.70 -9.71
C SER A 121 25.22 16.61 -8.55
N PHE A 122 24.51 17.72 -8.27
CA PHE A 122 23.47 17.72 -7.24
C PHE A 122 22.28 16.81 -7.55
N ALA A 123 21.87 16.75 -8.83
CA ALA A 123 20.83 15.84 -9.29
C ALA A 123 21.25 14.38 -9.10
N LEU A 124 22.48 14.02 -9.49
CA LEU A 124 23.00 12.66 -9.34
C LEU A 124 23.11 12.26 -7.86
N ARG A 125 23.64 13.12 -7.00
CA ARG A 125 23.73 12.86 -5.56
C ARG A 125 22.36 12.65 -4.93
N SER A 126 21.38 13.47 -5.31
CA SER A 126 20.00 13.33 -4.84
C SER A 126 19.33 12.07 -5.38
N ALA A 127 19.59 11.70 -6.65
CA ALA A 127 19.08 10.49 -7.26
C ALA A 127 19.63 9.23 -6.58
N LEU A 128 20.94 9.20 -6.29
CA LEU A 128 21.58 8.08 -5.57
C LEU A 128 21.02 7.93 -4.15
N MET A 129 20.87 9.05 -3.43
CA MET A 129 20.31 9.03 -2.08
C MET A 129 18.83 8.58 -2.09
N GLY A 130 18.05 9.06 -3.06
CA GLY A 130 16.66 8.65 -3.26
C GLY A 130 16.52 7.17 -3.63
N ALA A 131 17.40 6.66 -4.50
CA ALA A 131 17.43 5.25 -4.87
C ALA A 131 17.77 4.34 -3.67
N ALA A 132 18.77 4.73 -2.86
CA ALA A 132 19.12 4.01 -1.64
C ALA A 132 17.96 3.99 -0.63
N ALA A 133 17.33 5.14 -0.39
CA ALA A 133 16.15 5.24 0.46
C ALA A 133 14.98 4.39 -0.07
N GLY A 134 14.77 4.39 -1.39
CA GLY A 134 13.75 3.58 -2.06
C GLY A 134 13.94 2.08 -1.89
N LEU A 135 15.17 1.59 -2.00
CA LEU A 135 15.51 0.18 -1.75
C LEU A 135 15.19 -0.22 -0.31
N VAL A 136 15.56 0.63 0.66
CA VAL A 136 15.24 0.39 2.07
C VAL A 136 13.73 0.41 2.29
N ALA A 137 13.01 1.35 1.69
CA ALA A 137 11.56 1.44 1.80
C ALA A 137 10.84 0.21 1.22
N ILE A 138 11.26 -0.29 0.05
CA ILE A 138 10.70 -1.53 -0.53
C ILE A 138 11.00 -2.73 0.36
N GLY A 139 12.26 -2.88 0.79
CA GLY A 139 12.67 -4.00 1.64
C GLY A 139 11.89 -4.02 2.95
N PHE A 140 11.83 -2.88 3.65
CA PHE A 140 11.10 -2.76 4.89
C PHE A 140 9.59 -2.93 4.69
N GLY A 141 9.01 -2.30 3.66
CA GLY A 141 7.58 -2.41 3.34
C GLY A 141 7.16 -3.85 2.98
N ALA A 142 7.99 -4.57 2.23
CA ALA A 142 7.76 -5.97 1.90
C ALA A 142 7.80 -6.86 3.15
N VAL A 143 8.82 -6.69 4.01
CA VAL A 143 8.97 -7.46 5.25
C VAL A 143 7.84 -7.13 6.24
N ALA A 144 7.51 -5.86 6.42
CA ALA A 144 6.42 -5.43 7.29
C ALA A 144 5.06 -5.93 6.79
N GLY A 145 4.79 -5.80 5.50
CA GLY A 145 3.57 -6.33 4.87
C GLY A 145 3.45 -7.84 5.01
N TRP A 146 4.55 -8.57 4.77
CA TRP A 146 4.62 -10.01 4.98
C TRP A 146 4.37 -10.39 6.44
N ALA A 147 5.00 -9.70 7.39
CA ALA A 147 4.84 -9.96 8.82
C ALA A 147 3.40 -9.72 9.28
N VAL A 148 2.77 -8.60 8.89
CA VAL A 148 1.37 -8.32 9.24
C VAL A 148 0.46 -9.38 8.64
N MET A 149 0.66 -9.73 7.37
CA MET A 149 -0.20 -10.69 6.70
C MET A 149 -0.05 -12.10 7.30
N ARG A 150 1.18 -12.48 7.70
CA ARG A 150 1.48 -13.80 8.27
C ARG A 150 1.08 -13.95 9.73
N PHE A 151 1.35 -12.94 10.57
CA PHE A 151 1.19 -13.02 12.02
C PHE A 151 -0.12 -12.42 12.55
N VAL A 152 -0.70 -11.45 11.84
CA VAL A 152 -1.92 -10.74 12.31
C VAL A 152 -3.15 -11.19 11.53
N MET A 153 -3.02 -11.28 10.20
CA MET A 153 -4.16 -11.60 9.32
C MET A 153 -4.28 -13.09 8.97
N GLU A 154 -3.24 -13.88 9.25
CA GLU A 154 -3.14 -15.31 8.88
C GLU A 154 -3.46 -15.60 7.39
N ALA A 155 -3.24 -14.62 6.52
CA ALA A 155 -3.60 -14.69 5.11
C ALA A 155 -2.38 -14.88 4.19
N PRO A 156 -2.58 -15.33 2.94
CA PRO A 156 -1.49 -15.40 1.98
C PRO A 156 -1.04 -14.00 1.57
N TYR A 157 0.27 -13.74 1.68
CA TYR A 157 0.88 -12.50 1.18
C TYR A 157 1.25 -12.64 -0.29
N ARG A 158 0.81 -11.68 -1.12
CA ARG A 158 1.31 -11.51 -2.49
C ARG A 158 1.98 -10.15 -2.60
N PHE A 159 3.25 -10.16 -2.96
CA PHE A 159 3.99 -8.93 -3.22
C PHE A 159 3.55 -8.36 -4.57
N GLU A 160 3.12 -7.10 -4.59
CA GLU A 160 2.71 -6.38 -5.80
C GLU A 160 3.84 -5.40 -6.22
N PRO A 161 4.74 -5.81 -7.13
CA PRO A 161 5.93 -5.03 -7.46
C PRO A 161 5.60 -3.72 -8.16
N VAL A 162 4.49 -3.64 -8.91
CA VAL A 162 4.12 -2.45 -9.68
C VAL A 162 3.83 -1.29 -8.75
N SER A 163 2.97 -1.50 -7.75
CA SER A 163 2.62 -0.48 -6.77
C SER A 163 3.83 -0.02 -5.95
N ALA A 164 4.69 -0.97 -5.55
CA ALA A 164 5.92 -0.66 -4.81
C ALA A 164 6.86 0.24 -5.63
N LEU A 165 7.08 -0.09 -6.91
CA LEU A 165 7.89 0.71 -7.83
C LEU A 165 7.31 2.10 -8.07
N VAL A 166 5.99 2.22 -8.27
CA VAL A 166 5.31 3.50 -8.48
C VAL A 166 5.48 4.42 -7.26
N ILE A 167 5.30 3.89 -6.04
CA ILE A 167 5.44 4.67 -4.81
C ILE A 167 6.89 5.15 -4.61
N VAL A 168 7.87 4.26 -4.82
CA VAL A 168 9.29 4.63 -4.69
C VAL A 168 9.72 5.61 -5.78
N ALA A 169 9.34 5.38 -7.03
CA ALA A 169 9.64 6.29 -8.13
C ALA A 169 9.01 7.67 -7.88
N GLY A 170 7.76 7.70 -7.40
CA GLY A 170 7.08 8.93 -6.99
C GLY A 170 7.81 9.66 -5.86
N GLY A 171 8.24 8.95 -4.81
CA GLY A 171 9.00 9.53 -3.70
C GLY A 171 10.40 10.02 -4.09
N ALA A 172 11.10 9.30 -4.96
CA ALA A 172 12.39 9.70 -5.50
C ALA A 172 12.25 10.94 -6.39
N LEU A 173 11.23 10.99 -7.25
CA LEU A 173 10.90 12.18 -8.05
C LEU A 173 10.54 13.38 -7.16
N ALA A 174 9.72 13.19 -6.13
CA ALA A 174 9.36 14.25 -5.20
C ALA A 174 10.60 14.81 -4.48
N THR A 175 11.51 13.95 -4.05
CA THR A 175 12.77 14.34 -3.39
C THR A 175 13.70 15.09 -4.36
N LEU A 176 13.80 14.62 -5.60
CA LEU A 176 14.60 15.27 -6.64
C LEU A 176 14.02 16.64 -7.01
N LEU A 177 12.71 16.75 -7.18
CA LEU A 177 12.02 18.00 -7.48
C LEU A 177 12.13 18.99 -6.32
N ALA A 178 11.97 18.54 -5.07
CA ALA A 178 12.22 19.37 -3.90
C ALA A 178 13.67 19.86 -3.88
N GLY A 179 14.64 18.95 -4.07
CA GLY A 179 16.07 19.30 -4.13
C GLY A 179 16.39 20.33 -5.23
N LEU A 180 15.81 20.20 -6.42
CA LEU A 180 15.99 21.15 -7.52
C LEU A 180 15.28 22.48 -7.27
N ALA A 181 14.03 22.47 -6.82
CA ALA A 181 13.25 23.68 -6.56
C ALA A 181 13.93 24.56 -5.49
N PHE A 182 14.43 23.92 -4.42
CA PHE A 182 15.21 24.60 -3.39
C PHE A 182 16.64 24.93 -3.84
N ALA A 183 17.22 24.26 -4.83
CA ALA A 183 18.50 24.67 -5.42
C ALA A 183 18.38 25.84 -6.41
N LEU A 184 17.19 26.09 -6.98
CA LEU A 184 16.94 27.21 -7.89
C LEU A 184 16.82 28.57 -7.15
N ARG A 185 16.25 28.59 -5.93
CA ARG A 185 16.21 29.78 -5.07
C ARG A 185 17.59 30.40 -4.74
N PRO A 186 18.61 29.63 -4.34
CA PRO A 186 19.95 30.14 -4.06
C PRO A 186 20.73 30.48 -5.34
N LEU A 187 20.37 29.88 -6.49
CA LEU A 187 20.88 30.28 -7.80
C LEU A 187 20.27 31.59 -8.32
N ALA A 188 19.04 31.92 -7.90
CA ALA A 188 18.36 33.18 -8.18
C ALA A 188 18.74 34.30 -7.18
N ALA A 189 19.25 33.94 -6.00
CA ALA A 189 19.82 34.88 -5.05
C ALA A 189 21.11 35.49 -5.62
N ARG A 190 21.06 36.78 -5.95
CA ARG A 190 22.17 37.54 -6.52
C ARG A 190 23.40 37.45 -5.59
N PRO A 191 24.60 37.10 -6.11
CA PRO A 191 25.83 36.91 -5.33
C PRO A 191 26.29 38.12 -4.50
N ALA A 192 25.73 39.31 -4.75
CA ALA A 192 26.13 40.55 -4.09
C ALA A 192 25.54 40.75 -2.68
N ALA A 193 24.48 40.01 -2.29
CA ALA A 193 23.84 40.20 -0.98
C ALA A 193 24.45 39.35 0.13
N VAL A 194 24.99 38.18 -0.19
CA VAL A 194 25.51 37.22 0.82
C VAL A 194 26.87 37.66 1.38
N LEU A 195 27.64 38.50 0.67
CA LEU A 195 28.91 39.07 1.13
C LEU A 195 28.75 40.34 2.00
N ARG A 196 27.56 40.98 2.02
CA ARG A 196 27.28 42.16 2.87
C ARG A 196 26.60 41.85 4.19
N ALA A 197 26.15 40.61 4.40
CA ALA A 197 25.56 40.18 5.67
C ALA A 197 26.62 39.72 6.70
N ARG A 198 27.91 39.92 6.39
CA ARG A 198 29.05 39.59 7.26
C ARG A 198 29.91 40.79 7.65
N ASP A 199 29.42 42.01 7.41
CA ASP A 199 29.88 43.23 8.10
C ASP A 199 28.87 43.61 9.18
#